data_AF-W4SAH1-F1
#
_entry.id   AF-W4SAH1-F1
#
_cell.length_a   1.000
_cell.length_b   1.000
_cell.length_c   1.000
_cell.angle_alpha   90.00
_cell.angle_beta   90.00
_cell.angle_gamma   90.00
#
_symmetry.space_group_name_H-M   'P 1'
#
loop_
_entity.id
_entity.type
_entity.pdbx_description
1 polymer ?
#
loop_
_entity_poly.entity_id
_entity_poly.type
_entity_poly.pdbx_seq_one_letter_code
_entity_poly.pdbx_strand_id
1 'polypeptide(L)'
;MNFHEYQSKQLLAEYGIPVPAGKVAATPDEAVEVANSLGKGPWMVKAQIHAGGRGKAGGVKFCKTTDDVKAAAAKMLGTKMSTYQTAGVELPINLVLVTTAGEIV
;
A
#
# COMPACT_ATOMS: atom_id res chain seq x y z
N MET A 1 0.68 6.57 19.96
CA MET A 1 1.34 5.48 19.22
C MET A 1 0.43 5.09 18.07
N ASN A 2 0.95 5.00 16.85
CA ASN A 2 0.18 4.72 15.64
C ASN A 2 0.62 3.39 15.01
N PHE A 3 -0.30 2.68 14.36
CA PHE A 3 0.02 1.52 13.53
C PHE A 3 0.00 1.89 12.05
N HIS A 4 0.78 1.19 11.24
CA HIS A 4 0.58 1.17 9.79
C HIS A 4 -0.62 0.29 9.41
N GLU A 5 -1.21 0.54 8.23
CA GLU A 5 -2.36 -0.23 7.73
C GLU A 5 -2.08 -1.74 7.71
N TYR A 6 -0.87 -2.16 7.29
CA TYR A 6 -0.52 -3.57 7.23
C TYR A 6 -0.49 -4.24 8.63
N GLN A 7 -0.03 -3.52 9.65
CA GLN A 7 0.05 -4.04 11.02
C GLN A 7 -1.35 -4.22 11.61
N SER A 8 -2.22 -3.22 11.40
CA SER A 8 -3.62 -3.33 11.81
C SER A 8 -4.32 -4.48 11.10
N LYS A 9 -4.05 -4.69 9.80
CA LYS A 9 -4.60 -5.83 9.05
C LYS A 9 -4.11 -7.18 9.57
N GLN A 10 -2.83 -7.30 9.89
CA GLN A 10 -2.27 -8.52 10.50
C GLN A 10 -2.97 -8.83 11.82
N LEU A 11 -3.09 -7.85 12.70
CA LEU A 11 -3.78 -8.02 13.98
C LEU A 11 -5.26 -8.42 13.79
N LEU A 12 -5.99 -7.76 12.88
CA LEU A 12 -7.39 -8.14 12.60
C LEU A 12 -7.49 -9.58 12.09
N ALA A 13 -6.59 -10.00 11.19
CA ALA A 13 -6.56 -11.35 10.65
C ALA A 13 -6.25 -12.40 11.72
N GLU A 14 -5.34 -12.11 12.66
CA GLU A 14 -5.02 -12.99 13.80
C GLU A 14 -6.25 -13.27 14.68
N TYR A 15 -7.20 -12.33 14.73
CA TYR A 15 -8.47 -12.47 15.45
C TYR A 15 -9.62 -12.98 14.56
N GLY A 16 -9.33 -13.45 13.35
CA GLY A 16 -10.32 -14.00 12.42
C GLY A 16 -11.23 -12.96 11.77
N ILE A 17 -10.91 -11.66 11.87
CA ILE A 17 -11.66 -10.60 11.20
C ILE A 17 -11.19 -10.54 9.74
N PRO A 18 -12.11 -10.66 8.76
CA PRO A 18 -11.73 -10.70 7.35
C PRO A 18 -11.14 -9.37 6.90
N VAL A 19 -9.97 -9.43 6.27
CA VAL A 19 -9.28 -8.29 5.66
C VAL A 19 -8.83 -8.67 4.24
N PRO A 20 -8.76 -7.72 3.29
CA PRO A 20 -8.24 -8.00 1.95
C PRO A 20 -6.80 -8.51 2.02
N ALA A 21 -6.53 -9.59 1.29
CA ALA A 21 -5.21 -10.19 1.19
C ALA A 21 -4.19 -9.16 0.66
N GLY A 22 -3.04 -9.08 1.31
CA GLY A 22 -1.97 -8.17 0.91
C GLY A 22 -0.72 -8.36 1.75
N LYS A 23 0.42 -7.96 1.20
CA LYS A 23 1.72 -7.98 1.87
C LYS A 23 2.46 -6.69 1.58
N VAL A 24 3.38 -6.34 2.49
CA VAL A 24 4.26 -5.21 2.29
C VAL A 24 5.44 -5.57 1.39
N ALA A 25 5.97 -4.57 0.70
CA ALA A 25 7.19 -4.64 -0.07
C ALA A 25 8.06 -3.40 0.22
N ALA A 26 9.36 -3.61 0.32
CA ALA A 26 10.38 -2.58 0.50
C ALA A 26 11.09 -2.23 -0.82
N THR A 27 10.94 -3.04 -1.86
CA THR A 27 11.49 -2.79 -3.19
C THR A 27 10.42 -2.92 -4.29
N PRO A 28 10.64 -2.31 -5.48
CA PRO A 28 9.73 -2.48 -6.61
C PRO A 28 9.61 -3.93 -7.09
N ASP A 29 10.69 -4.72 -6.99
CA ASP A 29 10.69 -6.12 -7.38
C ASP A 29 9.91 -6.99 -6.37
N GLU A 30 10.11 -6.76 -5.07
CA GLU A 30 9.27 -7.38 -4.03
C GLU A 30 7.78 -7.05 -4.23
N ALA A 31 7.45 -5.83 -4.67
CA ALA A 31 6.06 -5.45 -4.93
C ALA A 31 5.45 -6.28 -6.06
N VAL A 32 6.22 -6.60 -7.10
CA VAL A 32 5.80 -7.50 -8.20
C VAL A 32 5.66 -8.94 -7.71
N GLU A 33 6.60 -9.43 -6.90
CA GLU A 33 6.53 -10.75 -6.29
C GLU A 33 5.27 -10.90 -5.43
N VAL A 34 4.96 -9.89 -4.61
CA VAL A 34 3.73 -9.85 -3.82
C VAL A 34 2.50 -9.87 -4.74
N ALA A 35 2.46 -9.03 -5.77
CA ALA A 35 1.34 -8.99 -6.72
C ALA A 35 1.09 -10.37 -7.35
N ASN A 36 2.15 -11.03 -7.83
CA ASN A 36 2.07 -12.38 -8.39
C ASN A 36 1.55 -13.40 -7.37
N SER A 37 1.99 -13.30 -6.11
CA SER A 37 1.52 -14.20 -5.03
C SER A 37 0.04 -14.02 -4.67
N LEU A 38 -0.55 -12.86 -4.98
CA LEU A 38 -1.96 -12.55 -4.74
C LEU A 38 -2.89 -13.01 -5.86
N GLY A 39 -2.34 -13.60 -6.94
CA GLY A 39 -3.09 -14.04 -8.10
C GLY A 39 -3.27 -12.97 -9.16
N LYS A 40 -4.18 -13.17 -10.12
CA LYS A 40 -4.43 -12.20 -11.21
C LYS A 40 -5.04 -10.92 -10.64
N GLY A 41 -4.55 -9.78 -11.11
CA GLY A 41 -5.04 -8.46 -10.72
C GLY A 41 -6.51 -8.19 -11.07
N PRO A 42 -7.02 -6.99 -10.74
CA PRO A 42 -6.24 -5.80 -10.38
C PRO A 42 -5.72 -5.77 -8.94
N TRP A 43 -4.71 -4.93 -8.69
CA TRP A 43 -4.12 -4.70 -7.38
C TRP A 43 -4.16 -3.23 -6.98
N MET A 44 -4.01 -2.98 -5.68
CA MET A 44 -3.76 -1.66 -5.13
C MET A 44 -2.35 -1.60 -4.55
N VAL A 45 -1.61 -0.55 -4.90
CA VAL A 45 -0.32 -0.20 -4.27
C VAL A 45 -0.53 1.01 -3.37
N LYS A 46 -0.28 0.86 -2.07
CA LYS A 46 -0.57 1.88 -1.06
C LYS A 46 0.66 2.23 -0.24
N ALA A 47 1.08 3.49 -0.28
CA ALA A 47 2.14 4.03 0.56
C ALA A 47 1.82 3.80 2.04
N GLN A 48 2.79 3.31 2.81
CA GLN A 48 2.68 3.12 4.25
C GLN A 48 3.29 4.32 4.98
N ILE A 49 2.42 5.20 5.48
CA ILE A 49 2.76 6.31 6.38
C ILE A 49 1.78 6.32 7.56
N HIS A 50 2.16 6.95 8.67
CA HIS A 50 1.26 7.14 9.82
C HIS A 50 0.33 8.36 9.65
N ALA A 51 -0.35 8.44 8.51
CA ALA A 51 -1.39 9.42 8.24
C ALA A 51 -2.41 8.91 7.22
N GLY A 52 -3.65 9.38 7.33
CA GLY A 52 -4.71 9.21 6.34
C GLY A 52 -4.57 10.21 5.17
N GLY A 53 -5.56 10.24 4.28
CA GLY A 53 -5.57 11.16 3.12
C GLY A 53 -4.65 10.77 1.97
N ARG A 54 -3.95 9.62 2.07
CA ARG A 54 -3.00 9.11 1.07
C ARG A 54 -3.58 9.03 -0.34
N GLY A 55 -4.85 8.63 -0.49
CA GLY A 55 -5.49 8.53 -1.81
C GLY A 55 -5.56 9.87 -2.54
N LYS A 56 -5.95 10.95 -1.84
CA LYS A 56 -5.99 12.30 -2.41
C LYS A 56 -4.58 12.85 -2.69
N ALA A 57 -3.59 12.45 -1.89
CA ALA A 57 -2.18 12.81 -2.07
C ALA A 57 -1.44 11.92 -3.09
N GLY A 58 -2.12 11.00 -3.77
CA GLY A 58 -1.50 10.13 -4.78
C GLY A 58 -0.72 8.93 -4.24
N GLY A 59 -0.73 8.69 -2.92
CA GLY A 59 -0.11 7.53 -2.26
C GLY A 59 -0.93 6.24 -2.31
N VAL A 60 -1.98 6.18 -3.14
CA VAL A 60 -2.76 4.98 -3.43
C VAL A 60 -2.95 4.88 -4.94
N LYS A 61 -2.55 3.76 -5.54
CA LYS A 61 -2.62 3.51 -6.99
C LYS A 61 -3.32 2.20 -7.30
N PHE A 62 -4.19 2.25 -8.29
CA PHE A 62 -4.84 1.08 -8.90
C PHE A 62 -3.97 0.61 -10.06
N CYS A 63 -3.61 -0.68 -10.05
CA CYS A 63 -2.67 -1.29 -10.96
C CYS A 63 -3.33 -2.49 -11.64
N LYS A 64 -3.37 -2.49 -12.98
CA LYS A 64 -3.97 -3.59 -13.76
C LYS A 64 -2.93 -4.64 -14.14
N THR A 65 -1.67 -4.23 -14.26
CA THR A 65 -0.54 -5.09 -14.63
C THR A 65 0.53 -5.09 -13.52
N THR A 66 1.43 -6.08 -13.56
CA THR A 66 2.61 -6.10 -12.70
C THR A 66 3.57 -4.95 -13.00
N ASP A 67 3.61 -4.47 -14.24
CA ASP A 67 4.38 -3.27 -14.61
C ASP A 67 3.82 -2.01 -13.95
N ASP A 68 2.49 -1.87 -13.88
CA ASP A 68 1.85 -0.79 -13.13
C ASP A 68 2.23 -0.84 -11.64
N VAL A 69 2.30 -2.05 -11.06
CA VAL A 69 2.72 -2.26 -9.66
C VAL A 69 4.16 -1.83 -9.46
N LYS A 70 5.08 -2.29 -10.33
CA LYS A 70 6.50 -1.94 -10.28
C LYS A 70 6.71 -0.43 -10.39
N ALA A 71 6.04 0.20 -11.36
CA ALA A 71 6.12 1.64 -11.58
C ALA A 71 5.55 2.45 -10.39
N ALA A 72 4.42 2.03 -9.82
CA ALA A 72 3.85 2.67 -8.66
C ALA A 72 4.76 2.55 -7.42
N ALA A 73 5.30 1.36 -7.17
CA ALA A 73 6.22 1.12 -6.06
C ALA A 73 7.51 1.93 -6.21
N ALA A 74 8.13 1.93 -7.40
CA ALA A 74 9.34 2.70 -7.70
C ALA A 74 9.14 4.21 -7.52
N LYS A 75 7.95 4.74 -7.83
CA LYS A 75 7.64 6.15 -7.64
C LYS A 75 7.43 6.53 -6.17
N MET A 76 7.01 5.59 -5.32
CA MET A 76 6.69 5.85 -3.92
C MET A 76 7.87 5.57 -2.98
N LEU A 77 8.52 4.41 -3.12
CA LEU A 77 9.54 3.95 -2.19
C LEU A 77 10.75 4.89 -2.16
N GLY A 78 11.24 5.21 -0.96
CA GLY A 78 12.36 6.12 -0.74
C GLY A 78 12.02 7.60 -0.88
N THR A 79 10.78 7.94 -1.25
CA THR A 79 10.28 9.32 -1.26
C THR A 79 9.61 9.67 0.06
N LYS A 80 9.16 10.92 0.18
CA LYS A 80 8.32 11.38 1.29
C LYS A 80 6.99 11.88 0.76
N MET A 81 5.97 11.87 1.60
CA MET A 81 4.67 12.45 1.27
C MET A 81 4.08 13.20 2.45
N SER A 82 3.46 14.33 2.16
CA SER A 82 2.54 15.02 3.07
C SER A 82 1.11 14.73 2.62
N THR A 83 0.18 14.78 3.58
CA THR A 83 -1.26 14.74 3.30
C THR A 83 -1.92 15.88 4.06
N TYR A 84 -3.21 16.13 3.81
CA TYR A 84 -3.94 17.11 4.61
C TYR A 84 -3.95 16.78 6.12
N GLN A 85 -3.69 15.52 6.50
CA GLN A 85 -3.61 15.10 7.91
C GLN A 85 -2.20 15.22 8.51
N THR A 86 -1.17 15.47 7.69
CA THR A 86 0.20 15.64 8.21
C THR A 86 0.54 17.09 8.53
N ALA A 87 -0.39 18.03 8.30
CA ALA A 87 -0.21 19.46 8.59
C ALA A 87 1.11 20.04 8.02
N GLY A 88 1.48 19.64 6.81
CA GLY A 88 2.69 20.09 6.12
C GLY A 88 3.95 19.29 6.44
N VAL A 89 3.91 18.36 7.41
CA VAL A 89 5.02 17.45 7.70
C VAL A 89 5.07 16.36 6.63
N GLU A 90 6.24 16.12 6.05
CA GLU A 90 6.47 15.02 5.13
C GLU A 90 6.88 13.75 5.88
N LEU A 91 6.17 12.65 5.62
CA LEU A 91 6.47 11.34 6.21
C LEU A 91 7.15 10.43 5.17
N PRO A 92 8.16 9.65 5.58
CA PRO A 92 8.90 8.77 4.67
C PRO A 92 8.05 7.57 4.22
N ILE A 93 8.18 7.19 2.95
CA ILE A 93 7.57 5.98 2.40
C ILE A 93 8.65 4.90 2.27
N ASN A 94 8.83 4.11 3.32
CA ASN A 94 9.80 3.01 3.33
C ASN A 94 9.19 1.68 2.87
N LEU A 95 7.86 1.59 2.90
CA LEU A 95 7.11 0.39 2.53
C LEU A 95 5.88 0.77 1.71
N VAL A 96 5.52 -0.12 0.78
CA VAL A 96 4.22 -0.10 0.12
C VAL A 96 3.47 -1.38 0.48
N LEU A 97 2.15 -1.27 0.67
CA LEU A 97 1.26 -2.41 0.78
C LEU A 97 0.70 -2.72 -0.60
N VAL A 98 0.94 -3.93 -1.09
CA VAL A 98 0.30 -4.48 -2.28
C VAL A 98 -0.83 -5.40 -1.83
N THR A 99 -2.03 -5.15 -2.33
CA THR A 99 -3.25 -5.88 -1.92
C THR A 99 -4.15 -6.09 -3.12
N THR A 100 -5.00 -7.12 -3.11
CA THR A 100 -6.01 -7.31 -4.15
C THR A 100 -6.93 -6.09 -4.20
N ALA A 101 -7.27 -5.63 -5.41
CA ALA A 101 -8.32 -4.64 -5.56
C ALA A 101 -9.67 -5.35 -5.34
N GLY A 102 -10.37 -5.00 -4.27
CA GLY A 102 -11.75 -5.41 -4.08
C GLY A 102 -12.67 -4.69 -5.07
N GLU A 103 -13.85 -5.27 -5.33
CA GLU A 103 -14.93 -4.54 -6.00
C GLU A 103 -15.32 -3.35 -5.12
N ILE A 104 -15.14 -2.13 -5.64
CA ILE A 104 -15.76 -0.94 -5.08
C ILE A 104 -17.11 -0.84 -5.77
N VAL A 105 -18.15 -1.37 -5.11
CA VAL A 105 -19.55 -1.19 -5.52
C VAL A 105 -20.04 0.18 -5.05
#